data_AF-A0AAN5I039-F1
#
_entry.id   AF-A0AAN5I039-F1
#
_cell.length_a   1.000
_cell.length_b   1.000
_cell.length_c   1.000
_cell.angle_alpha   90.00
_cell.angle_beta   90.00
_cell.angle_gamma   90.00
#
_symmetry.space_group_name_H-M   'P 1'
#
loop_
_entity.id
_entity.type
_entity.pdbx_description
1 polymer ?
#
loop_
_entity_poly.entity_id
_entity_poly.type
_entity_poly.pdbx_seq_one_letter_code
_entity_poly.pdbx_strand_id
1 'polypeptide(L)'
;TSMNIFPPLSVFYFSVDAGLVLTLFGFFNSSTFEVRRVVKLLNPLTGYSLSSSPLDFLVISAFRILINAYTNHLGISGKSSQIARLDKPVATFSVVCVSFSFLKCLLYSEQPVLHDCAGTYFLPAWNLISTVIFYRLWLNDFEANVGNTAEERKKKDEEQNNEEIQLSKIKQIALLMKYSLAKWPWLLIGMLLSLTSASVNVATPHYTSQVMNGITSLREGVDINHSITMLAVLTFASMVLTGLKSGSFSYLTSIIVSKMRKDLFNSIVSQEIAFFDKHKSGEIIARLTSDTRGLSYQLTDMFTGTMKSVLTLVGKILVMGALSWRLTLVNFIAFPIIIYVTKLYSDFYEKMCEQGSDTNADSHQVAGELISNIRTMRSFGAEKRASERFARAIDEAQRVSRKESLLAMGFHCSYDLYYNVIYVVVLIYGARLVSAGSLEAAALVTFMMYQQDIGGHIVGLTYEIPQFMGFLGESRKFCELLVRKPRIRTDGTNMQPVKYESSA
;
A
#
# COMPACT_ATOMS: atom_id res chain seq x y z
N THR A 1 18.33 -31.89 -17.39
CA THR A 1 17.02 -32.44 -17.79
C THR A 1 16.20 -32.71 -16.54
N SER A 2 15.66 -31.66 -15.92
CA SER A 2 14.67 -31.78 -14.85
C SER A 2 13.29 -31.82 -15.50
N MET A 3 12.71 -33.01 -15.61
CA MET A 3 11.33 -33.18 -16.08
C MET A 3 10.41 -32.44 -15.12
N ASN A 4 9.69 -31.45 -15.66
CA ASN A 4 8.70 -30.62 -14.98
C ASN A 4 7.65 -31.48 -14.25
N ILE A 5 7.65 -31.47 -12.92
CA ILE A 5 6.60 -32.06 -12.06
C ILE A 5 5.46 -31.04 -11.82
N PHE A 6 5.25 -30.09 -12.74
CA PHE A 6 4.20 -29.06 -12.65
C PHE A 6 2.79 -29.41 -13.21
N PRO A 7 2.58 -30.39 -14.12
CA PRO A 7 1.23 -30.65 -14.62
C PRO A 7 0.22 -31.24 -13.60
N PRO A 8 0.57 -31.97 -12.52
CA PRO A 8 -0.46 -32.58 -11.67
C PRO A 8 -1.23 -31.57 -10.83
N LEU A 9 -0.60 -30.48 -10.38
CA LEU A 9 -1.25 -29.49 -9.51
C LEU A 9 -2.26 -28.62 -10.28
N SER A 10 -1.92 -28.20 -11.49
CA SER A 10 -2.82 -27.43 -12.37
C SER A 10 -3.99 -28.28 -12.86
N VAL A 11 -3.75 -29.54 -13.25
CA VAL A 11 -4.80 -30.49 -13.64
C VAL A 11 -5.74 -30.83 -12.47
N PHE A 12 -5.19 -30.97 -11.26
CA PHE A 12 -6.00 -31.13 -10.05
C PHE A 12 -6.87 -29.90 -9.78
N TYR A 13 -6.29 -28.69 -9.87
CA TYR A 13 -7.04 -27.44 -9.73
C TYR A 13 -8.19 -27.32 -10.74
N PHE A 14 -7.99 -27.68 -12.02
CA PHE A 14 -9.06 -27.63 -13.02
C PHE A 14 -10.22 -28.57 -12.68
N SER A 15 -9.88 -29.78 -12.24
CA SER A 15 -10.88 -30.80 -11.88
C SER A 15 -11.70 -30.35 -10.67
N VAL A 16 -11.03 -29.72 -9.69
CA VAL A 16 -11.66 -29.17 -8.50
C VAL A 16 -12.49 -27.92 -8.82
N ASP A 17 -11.99 -26.98 -9.62
CA ASP A 17 -12.71 -25.74 -9.97
C ASP A 17 -13.97 -26.03 -10.80
N ALA A 18 -13.84 -26.84 -11.86
CA ALA A 18 -14.98 -27.22 -12.68
C ALA A 18 -15.98 -28.07 -11.89
N GLY A 19 -15.50 -29.03 -11.08
CA GLY A 19 -16.33 -29.88 -10.24
C GLY A 19 -17.12 -29.09 -9.20
N LEU A 20 -16.48 -28.16 -8.48
CA LEU A 20 -17.14 -27.34 -7.46
C LEU A 20 -18.10 -26.32 -8.05
N VAL A 21 -17.78 -25.70 -9.18
CA VAL A 21 -18.74 -24.82 -9.86
C VAL A 21 -19.98 -25.61 -10.28
N LEU A 22 -19.82 -26.80 -10.86
CA LEU A 22 -20.93 -27.64 -11.28
C LEU A 22 -21.79 -28.15 -10.12
N THR A 23 -21.18 -28.50 -8.98
CA THR A 23 -21.94 -28.91 -7.78
C THR A 23 -22.69 -27.73 -7.18
N LEU A 24 -22.07 -26.55 -7.09
CA LEU A 24 -22.71 -25.33 -6.57
C LEU A 24 -23.87 -24.85 -7.45
N PHE A 25 -23.83 -25.09 -8.77
CA PHE A 25 -24.98 -24.86 -9.65
C PHE A 25 -26.20 -25.70 -9.26
N GLY A 26 -26.00 -26.92 -8.77
CA GLY A 26 -27.09 -27.78 -8.32
C GLY A 26 -27.83 -27.26 -7.08
N PHE A 27 -27.21 -26.35 -6.32
CA PHE A 27 -27.80 -25.64 -5.17
C PHE A 27 -28.30 -24.23 -5.51
N PHE A 28 -28.33 -23.86 -6.79
CA PHE A 28 -28.84 -22.57 -7.23
C PHE A 28 -30.37 -22.64 -7.38
N ASN A 29 -31.10 -21.70 -6.76
CA ASN A 29 -32.56 -21.60 -6.83
C ASN A 29 -33.33 -22.77 -6.15
N SER A 30 -32.69 -23.55 -5.28
CA SER A 30 -33.30 -24.59 -4.42
C SER A 30 -32.44 -24.85 -3.19
N SER A 31 -33.05 -25.22 -2.06
CA SER A 31 -32.35 -25.72 -0.87
C SER A 31 -31.83 -27.15 -1.04
N THR A 32 -32.36 -27.89 -2.02
CA THR A 32 -31.98 -29.28 -2.33
C THR A 32 -31.24 -29.38 -3.67
N PHE A 33 -30.27 -30.29 -3.74
CA PHE A 33 -29.47 -30.51 -4.94
C PHE A 33 -30.29 -31.23 -6.03
N GLU A 34 -30.42 -30.61 -7.21
CA GLU A 34 -31.16 -31.19 -8.35
C GLU A 34 -30.33 -31.27 -9.64
N VAL A 35 -29.99 -32.49 -10.08
CA VAL A 35 -29.21 -32.75 -11.31
C VAL A 35 -29.92 -32.25 -12.58
N ARG A 36 -31.26 -32.36 -12.64
CA ARG A 36 -32.05 -31.95 -13.80
C ARG A 36 -31.99 -30.44 -14.05
N ARG A 37 -31.73 -29.64 -13.01
CA ARG A 37 -31.57 -28.19 -13.14
C ARG A 37 -30.21 -27.78 -13.65
N VAL A 38 -29.15 -28.50 -13.29
CA VAL A 38 -27.80 -28.27 -13.85
C VAL A 38 -27.86 -28.35 -15.38
N VAL A 39 -28.53 -29.38 -15.92
CA VAL A 39 -28.72 -29.55 -17.37
C VAL A 39 -29.58 -28.42 -17.97
N LYS A 40 -30.61 -27.96 -17.25
CA LYS A 40 -31.48 -26.86 -17.71
C LYS A 40 -30.76 -25.51 -17.74
N LEU A 41 -29.95 -25.21 -16.71
CA LEU A 41 -29.13 -24.00 -16.59
C LEU A 41 -27.98 -23.97 -17.60
N LEU A 42 -27.46 -25.13 -18.01
CA LEU A 42 -26.41 -25.26 -19.01
C LEU A 42 -26.89 -25.01 -20.46
N ASN A 43 -28.20 -24.97 -20.71
CA ASN A 43 -28.71 -24.75 -22.06
C ASN A 43 -28.76 -23.23 -22.37
N PRO A 44 -27.86 -22.69 -23.22
CA PRO A 44 -27.77 -21.25 -23.47
C PRO A 44 -29.02 -20.67 -24.17
N LEU A 45 -29.90 -21.54 -24.71
CA LEU A 45 -31.14 -21.15 -25.38
C LEU A 45 -32.24 -20.69 -24.40
N THR A 46 -32.11 -20.94 -23.09
CA THR A 46 -33.00 -20.37 -22.07
C THR A 46 -32.51 -18.98 -21.67
N GLY A 47 -32.90 -17.96 -22.45
CA GLY A 47 -32.68 -16.52 -22.23
C GLY A 47 -31.74 -16.13 -21.08
N TYR A 48 -30.46 -15.90 -21.39
CA TYR A 48 -29.46 -15.45 -20.42
C TYR A 48 -29.80 -14.04 -19.88
N SER A 49 -29.78 -13.89 -18.55
CA SER A 49 -29.84 -12.59 -17.88
C SER A 49 -28.68 -12.44 -16.88
N LEU A 50 -27.99 -11.30 -16.93
CA LEU A 50 -26.86 -11.01 -16.05
C LEU A 50 -27.27 -11.02 -14.56
N SER A 51 -28.51 -10.66 -14.24
CA SER A 51 -29.00 -10.60 -12.87
C SER A 51 -29.35 -11.97 -12.26
N SER A 52 -29.82 -12.92 -13.08
CA SER A 52 -30.43 -14.17 -12.57
C SER A 52 -29.65 -15.43 -12.94
N SER A 53 -28.79 -15.37 -13.96
CA SER A 53 -28.07 -16.54 -14.44
C SER A 53 -26.72 -16.73 -13.75
N PRO A 54 -26.38 -17.95 -13.28
CA PRO A 54 -25.07 -18.29 -12.75
C PRO A 54 -24.05 -18.65 -13.84
N LEU A 55 -24.45 -18.74 -15.11
CA LEU A 55 -23.61 -19.22 -16.22
C LEU A 55 -22.27 -18.47 -16.35
N ASP A 56 -22.21 -17.21 -15.95
CA ASP A 56 -20.99 -16.40 -15.98
C ASP A 56 -19.85 -17.00 -15.17
N PHE A 57 -20.14 -17.66 -14.04
CA PHE A 57 -19.11 -18.31 -13.22
C PHE A 57 -18.47 -19.50 -13.93
N LEU A 58 -19.25 -20.21 -14.76
CA LEU A 58 -18.74 -21.30 -15.59
C LEU A 58 -17.87 -20.75 -16.72
N VAL A 59 -18.30 -19.65 -17.36
CA VAL A 59 -17.50 -18.95 -18.38
C VAL A 59 -16.16 -18.48 -17.79
N ILE A 60 -16.18 -17.85 -16.61
CA ILE A 60 -14.96 -17.40 -15.91
C ILE A 60 -14.05 -18.59 -15.55
N SER A 61 -14.63 -19.69 -15.03
CA SER A 61 -13.87 -20.91 -14.75
C SER A 61 -13.24 -21.49 -16.02
N ALA A 62 -13.98 -21.54 -17.13
CA ALA A 62 -13.46 -21.97 -18.43
C ALA A 62 -12.31 -21.08 -18.92
N PHE A 63 -12.42 -19.75 -18.79
CA PHE A 63 -11.31 -18.84 -19.11
C PHE A 63 -10.08 -19.08 -18.23
N ARG A 64 -10.23 -19.30 -16.91
CA ARG A 64 -9.11 -19.66 -16.02
C ARG A 64 -8.42 -20.95 -16.47
N ILE A 65 -9.19 -21.96 -16.85
CA ILE A 65 -8.67 -23.24 -17.34
C ILE A 65 -7.93 -23.03 -18.66
N LEU A 66 -8.51 -22.28 -19.61
CA LEU A 66 -7.90 -22.00 -20.91
C LEU A 66 -6.60 -21.21 -20.78
N ILE A 67 -6.57 -20.18 -19.94
CA ILE A 67 -5.36 -19.38 -19.69
C ILE A 67 -4.25 -20.28 -19.15
N ASN A 68 -4.53 -21.07 -18.11
CA ASN A 68 -3.51 -21.97 -17.55
C ASN A 68 -3.10 -23.10 -18.52
N ALA A 69 -4.02 -23.62 -19.32
CA ALA A 69 -3.68 -24.62 -20.33
C ALA A 69 -2.75 -24.03 -21.41
N TYR A 70 -3.03 -22.80 -21.83
CA TYR A 70 -2.20 -22.06 -22.79
C TYR A 70 -0.81 -21.76 -22.23
N THR A 71 -0.72 -21.36 -20.96
CA THR A 71 0.56 -21.02 -20.31
C THR A 71 1.40 -22.27 -20.07
N ASN A 72 0.79 -23.38 -19.67
CA ASN A 72 1.45 -24.70 -19.61
C ASN A 72 1.98 -25.12 -20.99
N HIS A 73 1.18 -24.95 -22.05
CA HIS A 73 1.63 -25.24 -23.41
C HIS A 73 2.82 -24.37 -23.84
N LEU A 74 2.80 -23.06 -23.52
CA LEU A 74 3.91 -22.15 -23.76
C LEU A 74 5.17 -22.52 -22.96
N GLY A 75 5.00 -22.98 -21.72
CA GLY A 75 6.08 -23.46 -20.85
C GLY A 75 6.76 -24.69 -21.42
N ILE A 76 5.97 -25.68 -21.87
CA ILE A 76 6.49 -26.88 -22.57
C ILE A 76 7.20 -26.50 -23.88
N SER A 77 6.67 -25.51 -24.59
CA SER A 77 7.27 -24.99 -25.83
C SER A 77 8.52 -24.12 -25.62
N GLY A 78 8.90 -23.83 -24.37
CA GLY A 78 10.07 -23.01 -24.04
C GLY A 78 9.96 -21.53 -24.44
N LYS A 79 8.75 -21.01 -24.70
CA LYS A 79 8.54 -19.62 -25.16
C LYS A 79 8.40 -18.62 -23.99
N SER A 80 9.46 -18.50 -23.19
CA SER A 80 9.53 -17.63 -22.00
C SER A 80 9.09 -16.17 -22.27
N SER A 81 9.50 -15.56 -23.39
CA SER A 81 9.14 -14.16 -23.72
C SER A 81 7.65 -13.93 -23.93
N GLN A 82 6.90 -14.94 -24.38
CA GLN A 82 5.44 -14.84 -24.52
C GLN A 82 4.73 -14.96 -23.18
N ILE A 83 5.26 -15.78 -22.25
CA ILE A 83 4.77 -15.90 -20.88
C ILE A 83 4.98 -14.58 -20.13
N ALA A 84 6.14 -13.94 -20.31
CA ALA A 84 6.43 -12.63 -19.72
C ALA A 84 5.41 -11.54 -20.12
N ARG A 85 4.90 -11.58 -21.36
CA ARG A 85 3.88 -10.62 -21.85
C ARG A 85 2.49 -10.85 -21.26
N LEU A 86 2.21 -12.05 -20.74
CA LEU A 86 0.91 -12.41 -20.20
C LEU A 86 0.71 -11.99 -18.74
N ASP A 87 1.76 -11.58 -18.03
CA ASP A 87 1.67 -11.25 -16.60
C ASP A 87 0.64 -10.16 -16.29
N LYS A 88 0.75 -8.99 -16.95
CA LYS A 88 -0.21 -7.90 -16.77
C LYS A 88 -1.64 -8.28 -17.17
N PRO A 89 -1.89 -8.92 -18.33
CA PRO A 89 -3.20 -9.44 -18.68
C PRO A 89 -3.79 -10.41 -17.64
N VAL A 90 -3.01 -11.36 -17.12
CA VAL A 90 -3.49 -12.36 -16.15
C VAL A 90 -3.81 -11.70 -14.80
N ALA A 91 -2.97 -10.77 -14.34
CA ALA A 91 -3.24 -9.98 -13.15
C ALA A 91 -4.51 -9.13 -13.31
N THR A 92 -4.68 -8.46 -14.46
CA THR A 92 -5.88 -7.67 -14.77
C THR A 92 -7.13 -8.53 -14.80
N PHE A 93 -7.07 -9.70 -15.44
CA PHE A 93 -8.17 -10.66 -15.47
C PHE A 93 -8.55 -11.12 -14.06
N SER A 94 -7.56 -11.41 -13.20
CA SER A 94 -7.80 -11.80 -11.80
C SER A 94 -8.52 -10.69 -11.02
N VAL A 95 -8.10 -9.43 -11.20
CA VAL A 95 -8.77 -8.27 -10.57
C VAL A 95 -10.21 -8.15 -11.03
N VAL A 96 -10.46 -8.27 -12.35
CA VAL A 96 -11.82 -8.25 -12.93
C VAL A 96 -12.68 -9.37 -12.37
N CYS A 97 -12.13 -10.59 -12.19
CA CYS A 97 -12.84 -11.72 -11.59
C CYS A 97 -13.26 -11.45 -10.15
N VAL A 98 -12.40 -10.81 -9.35
CA VAL A 98 -12.72 -10.43 -7.96
C VAL A 98 -13.83 -9.37 -7.95
N SER A 99 -13.70 -8.31 -8.75
CA SER A 99 -14.73 -7.27 -8.89
C SER A 99 -16.07 -7.84 -9.36
N PHE A 100 -16.05 -8.79 -10.29
CA PHE A 100 -17.24 -9.46 -10.81
C PHE A 100 -17.96 -10.29 -9.74
N SER A 101 -17.24 -10.96 -8.84
CA SER A 101 -17.85 -11.67 -7.71
C SER A 101 -18.68 -10.75 -6.82
N PHE A 102 -18.15 -9.56 -6.49
CA PHE A 102 -18.90 -8.57 -5.71
C PHE A 102 -20.10 -8.01 -6.48
N LEU A 103 -19.95 -7.79 -7.80
CA LEU A 103 -21.06 -7.35 -8.66
C LEU A 103 -22.18 -8.39 -8.68
N LYS A 104 -21.85 -9.67 -8.84
CA LYS A 104 -22.84 -10.76 -8.82
C LYS A 104 -23.51 -10.92 -7.46
N CYS A 105 -22.75 -10.79 -6.37
CA CYS A 105 -23.31 -10.79 -5.02
C CYS A 105 -24.34 -9.66 -4.85
N LEU A 106 -24.03 -8.46 -5.37
CA LEU A 106 -24.95 -7.33 -5.38
C LEU A 106 -26.21 -7.62 -6.22
N LEU A 107 -26.05 -8.14 -7.44
CA LEU A 107 -27.18 -8.45 -8.32
C LEU A 107 -28.11 -9.53 -7.74
N TYR A 108 -27.55 -10.57 -7.11
CA TYR A 108 -28.34 -11.59 -6.44
C TYR A 108 -29.07 -11.06 -5.20
N SER A 109 -28.51 -10.06 -4.52
CA SER A 109 -29.16 -9.43 -3.36
C SER A 109 -30.45 -8.67 -3.67
N GLU A 110 -30.68 -8.35 -4.95
CA GLU A 110 -31.89 -7.67 -5.41
C GLU A 110 -33.04 -8.64 -5.69
N GLN A 111 -32.74 -9.93 -5.83
CA GLN A 111 -33.75 -10.94 -6.17
C GLN A 111 -34.18 -11.71 -4.92
N PRO A 112 -35.40 -11.48 -4.39
CA PRO A 112 -35.83 -12.08 -3.13
C PRO A 112 -35.88 -13.62 -3.17
N VAL A 113 -36.14 -14.20 -4.34
CA VAL A 113 -36.19 -15.67 -4.55
C VAL A 113 -34.82 -16.34 -4.32
N LEU A 114 -33.73 -15.60 -4.52
CA LEU A 114 -32.36 -16.11 -4.44
C LEU A 114 -31.72 -15.92 -3.06
N HIS A 115 -32.41 -15.24 -2.14
CA HIS A 115 -31.87 -14.91 -0.82
C HIS A 115 -31.72 -16.15 0.09
N ASP A 116 -32.60 -17.15 -0.06
CA ASP A 116 -32.61 -18.36 0.79
C ASP A 116 -31.79 -19.53 0.20
N CYS A 117 -31.23 -19.35 -1.00
CA CYS A 117 -30.52 -20.41 -1.70
C CYS A 117 -29.02 -20.39 -1.33
N ALA A 118 -28.49 -21.50 -0.82
CA ALA A 118 -27.07 -21.60 -0.48
C ALA A 118 -26.15 -21.26 -1.68
N GLY A 119 -26.50 -21.73 -2.89
CA GLY A 119 -25.68 -21.53 -4.09
C GLY A 119 -25.43 -20.07 -4.48
N THR A 120 -26.26 -19.12 -4.04
CA THR A 120 -26.16 -17.70 -4.46
C THR A 120 -25.00 -16.97 -3.78
N TYR A 121 -24.64 -17.37 -2.57
CA TYR A 121 -23.49 -16.84 -1.85
C TYR A 121 -22.24 -17.71 -2.03
N PHE A 122 -22.41 -19.04 -2.10
CA PHE A 122 -21.27 -19.94 -2.27
C PHE A 122 -20.61 -19.82 -3.65
N LEU A 123 -21.35 -19.51 -4.72
CA LEU A 123 -20.76 -19.31 -6.06
C LEU A 123 -19.80 -18.10 -6.13
N PRO A 124 -20.21 -16.87 -5.75
CA PRO A 124 -19.29 -15.74 -5.65
C PRO A 124 -18.12 -15.99 -4.70
N ALA A 125 -18.37 -16.62 -3.55
CA ALA A 125 -17.32 -16.92 -2.56
C ALA A 125 -16.28 -17.91 -3.12
N TRP A 126 -16.73 -18.98 -3.78
CA TRP A 126 -15.83 -19.91 -4.46
C TRP A 126 -15.06 -19.21 -5.58
N ASN A 127 -15.71 -18.35 -6.36
CA ASN A 127 -15.02 -17.61 -7.42
C ASN A 127 -13.89 -16.72 -6.88
N LEU A 128 -14.08 -16.09 -5.72
CA LEU A 128 -13.01 -15.34 -5.04
C LEU A 128 -11.83 -16.25 -4.67
N ILE A 129 -12.11 -17.35 -3.96
CA ILE A 129 -11.08 -18.31 -3.53
C ILE A 129 -10.34 -18.88 -4.75
N SER A 130 -11.08 -19.32 -5.75
CA SER A 130 -10.54 -19.91 -6.98
C SER A 130 -9.69 -18.91 -7.77
N THR A 131 -10.05 -17.63 -7.78
CA THR A 131 -9.23 -16.57 -8.41
C THR A 131 -7.92 -16.34 -7.65
N VAL A 132 -7.92 -16.38 -6.31
CA VAL A 132 -6.68 -16.29 -5.53
C VAL A 132 -5.76 -17.48 -5.78
N ILE A 133 -6.32 -18.69 -5.82
CA ILE A 133 -5.56 -19.91 -6.13
C ILE A 133 -5.00 -19.83 -7.56
N PHE A 134 -5.83 -19.45 -8.53
CA PHE A 134 -5.43 -19.24 -9.92
C PHE A 134 -4.25 -18.27 -10.03
N TYR A 135 -4.32 -17.11 -9.39
CA TYR A 135 -3.27 -16.11 -9.44
C TYR A 135 -1.98 -16.59 -8.75
N ARG A 136 -2.10 -17.37 -7.67
CA ARG A 136 -0.94 -18.00 -7.01
C ARG A 136 -0.27 -19.06 -7.88
N LEU A 137 -1.05 -19.89 -8.58
CA LEU A 137 -0.54 -20.85 -9.54
C LEU A 137 0.16 -20.15 -10.71
N TRP A 138 -0.43 -19.06 -11.21
CA TRP A 138 0.18 -18.21 -12.24
C TRP A 138 1.56 -17.68 -11.81
N LEU A 139 1.68 -17.13 -10.59
CA LEU A 139 2.96 -16.63 -10.09
C LEU A 139 4.03 -17.72 -10.05
N ASN A 140 3.68 -18.92 -9.56
CA ASN A 140 4.62 -20.05 -9.54
C ASN A 140 5.03 -20.47 -10.96
N ASP A 141 4.08 -20.54 -11.92
CA ASP A 141 4.37 -20.90 -13.31
C ASP A 141 5.20 -19.83 -14.02
N PHE A 142 4.95 -18.56 -13.72
CA PHE A 142 5.70 -17.42 -14.23
C PHE A 142 7.16 -17.50 -13.78
N GLU A 143 7.40 -17.66 -12.48
CA GLU A 143 8.73 -17.82 -11.88
C GLU A 143 9.47 -19.04 -12.45
N ALA A 144 8.78 -20.16 -12.69
CA ALA A 144 9.39 -21.37 -13.22
C ALA A 144 9.82 -21.27 -14.69
N ASN A 145 9.00 -20.63 -15.54
CA ASN A 145 9.22 -20.62 -16.99
C ASN A 145 10.01 -19.41 -17.49
N VAL A 146 9.80 -18.24 -16.91
CA VAL A 146 10.57 -17.04 -17.25
C VAL A 146 11.93 -17.04 -16.52
N GLY A 147 11.98 -17.80 -15.40
CA GLY A 147 13.07 -18.08 -14.44
C GLY A 147 14.51 -18.17 -14.96
N ASN A 148 14.69 -18.60 -16.21
CA ASN A 148 15.96 -19.05 -16.77
C ASN A 148 16.50 -18.18 -17.92
N THR A 149 15.81 -17.10 -18.29
CA THR A 149 16.20 -16.25 -19.42
C THR A 149 17.39 -15.35 -19.05
N ALA A 150 18.24 -14.92 -20.00
CA ALA A 150 19.40 -14.05 -19.72
C ALA A 150 19.01 -12.68 -19.12
N GLU A 151 17.83 -12.15 -19.48
CA GLU A 151 17.21 -10.98 -18.83
C GLU A 151 16.83 -11.27 -17.38
N GLU A 152 16.52 -12.52 -17.04
CA GLU A 152 16.21 -12.92 -15.67
C GLU A 152 17.41 -13.38 -14.86
N ARG A 153 18.57 -13.72 -15.44
CA ARG A 153 19.82 -13.74 -14.66
C ARG A 153 20.15 -12.34 -14.14
N LYS A 154 20.00 -11.32 -15.00
CA LYS A 154 20.10 -9.92 -14.56
C LYS A 154 19.04 -9.56 -13.54
N LYS A 155 17.76 -9.94 -13.75
CA LYS A 155 16.73 -9.73 -12.72
C LYS A 155 16.94 -10.55 -11.46
N LYS A 156 17.54 -11.74 -11.51
CA LYS A 156 17.86 -12.57 -10.34
C LYS A 156 19.02 -12.01 -9.55
N ASP A 157 20.02 -11.46 -10.24
CA ASP A 157 21.10 -10.70 -9.61
C ASP A 157 20.54 -9.40 -9.00
N GLU A 158 19.63 -8.71 -9.70
CA GLU A 158 18.88 -7.56 -9.17
C GLU A 158 17.89 -7.95 -8.05
N GLU A 159 17.29 -9.14 -8.09
CA GLU A 159 16.35 -9.67 -7.08
C GLU A 159 17.10 -10.17 -5.86
N GLN A 160 18.26 -10.82 -5.99
CA GLN A 160 19.13 -11.14 -4.87
C GLN A 160 19.67 -9.88 -4.22
N ASN A 161 20.08 -8.89 -5.03
CA ASN A 161 20.46 -7.58 -4.50
C ASN A 161 19.25 -6.91 -3.83
N ASN A 162 18.05 -6.99 -4.41
CA ASN A 162 16.82 -6.48 -3.81
C ASN A 162 16.42 -7.25 -2.55
N GLU A 163 16.64 -8.56 -2.46
CA GLU A 163 16.38 -9.38 -1.27
C GLU A 163 17.37 -9.05 -0.16
N GLU A 164 18.66 -8.84 -0.48
CA GLU A 164 19.64 -8.34 0.48
C GLU A 164 19.32 -6.91 0.93
N ILE A 165 18.88 -6.05 0.00
CA ILE A 165 18.42 -4.69 0.29
C ILE A 165 17.14 -4.74 1.14
N GLN A 166 16.17 -5.60 0.83
CA GLN A 166 14.93 -5.81 1.59
C GLN A 166 15.23 -6.34 2.98
N LEU A 167 16.11 -7.33 3.11
CA LEU A 167 16.56 -7.88 4.39
C LEU A 167 17.32 -6.81 5.20
N SER A 168 18.09 -5.94 4.53
CA SER A 168 18.71 -4.76 5.13
C SER A 168 17.67 -3.73 5.59
N LYS A 169 16.66 -3.41 4.75
CA LYS A 169 15.53 -2.52 5.08
C LYS A 169 14.74 -3.05 6.28
N ILE A 170 14.44 -4.34 6.34
CA ILE A 170 13.75 -4.99 7.49
C ILE A 170 14.60 -4.87 8.76
N LYS A 171 15.92 -5.11 8.69
CA LYS A 171 16.82 -4.93 9.83
C LYS A 171 16.87 -3.47 10.29
N GLN A 172 16.85 -2.51 9.35
CA GLN A 172 16.79 -1.07 9.64
C GLN A 172 15.46 -0.69 10.31
N ILE A 173 14.33 -1.16 9.78
CA ILE A 173 13.01 -0.95 10.39
C ILE A 173 12.96 -1.54 11.80
N ALA A 174 13.48 -2.76 11.99
CA ALA A 174 13.53 -3.41 13.30
C ALA A 174 14.41 -2.62 14.29
N LEU A 175 15.55 -2.08 13.82
CA LEU A 175 16.40 -1.21 14.62
C LEU A 175 15.65 0.06 15.05
N LEU A 176 14.97 0.71 14.12
CA LEU A 176 14.18 1.92 14.40
C LEU A 176 12.99 1.65 15.32
N MET A 177 12.30 0.53 15.12
CA MET A 177 11.24 0.07 16.03
C MET A 177 11.78 -0.20 17.44
N LYS A 178 13.02 -0.70 17.59
CA LYS A 178 13.64 -0.85 18.92
C LYS A 178 13.78 0.50 19.63
N TYR A 179 14.08 1.58 18.91
CA TYR A 179 14.14 2.94 19.48
C TYR A 179 12.76 3.45 19.91
N SER A 180 11.72 3.22 19.11
CA SER A 180 10.35 3.63 19.46
C SER A 180 9.78 2.81 20.63
N LEU A 181 9.97 1.48 20.61
CA LEU A 181 9.51 0.54 21.64
C LEU A 181 10.22 0.77 22.98
N ALA A 182 11.46 1.27 22.99
CA ALA A 182 12.14 1.64 24.23
C ALA A 182 11.39 2.71 25.06
N LYS A 183 10.45 3.43 24.44
CA LYS A 183 9.53 4.38 25.09
C LYS A 183 8.07 4.00 24.85
N TRP A 184 7.77 2.71 25.01
CA TRP A 184 6.43 2.14 24.84
C TRP A 184 5.29 2.89 25.56
N PRO A 185 5.44 3.53 26.74
CA PRO A 185 4.30 4.19 27.40
C PRO A 185 3.78 5.38 26.59
N TRP A 186 4.67 6.19 26.02
CA TRP A 186 4.29 7.34 25.18
C TRP A 186 3.70 6.91 23.85
N LEU A 187 4.24 5.81 23.30
CA LEU A 187 3.72 5.19 22.10
C LEU A 187 2.31 4.63 22.35
N LEU A 188 2.07 3.94 23.47
CA LEU A 188 0.76 3.42 23.84
C LEU A 188 -0.26 4.53 24.11
N ILE A 189 0.13 5.60 24.81
CA ILE A 189 -0.73 6.79 24.98
C ILE A 189 -1.11 7.38 23.62
N GLY A 190 -0.13 7.55 22.73
CA GLY A 190 -0.38 8.05 21.37
C GLY A 190 -1.32 7.16 20.56
N MET A 191 -1.17 5.83 20.68
CA MET A 191 -2.07 4.86 20.04
C MET A 191 -3.49 4.94 20.57
N LEU A 192 -3.67 4.97 21.89
CA LEU A 192 -4.99 5.08 22.51
C LEU A 192 -5.69 6.39 22.13
N LEU A 193 -4.96 7.51 22.13
CA LEU A 193 -5.47 8.80 21.66
C LEU A 193 -5.81 8.78 20.17
N SER A 194 -5.04 8.04 19.36
CA SER A 194 -5.34 7.86 17.94
C SER A 194 -6.61 7.04 17.73
N LEU A 195 -6.82 5.99 18.53
CA LEU A 195 -8.02 5.16 18.48
C LEU A 195 -9.25 5.96 18.87
N THR A 196 -9.20 6.70 19.98
CA THR A 196 -10.34 7.53 20.41
C THR A 196 -10.63 8.66 19.43
N SER A 197 -9.60 9.33 18.90
CA SER A 197 -9.74 10.35 17.86
C SER A 197 -10.38 9.78 16.58
N ALA A 198 -9.97 8.58 16.15
CA ALA A 198 -10.57 7.91 15.00
C ALA A 198 -12.05 7.57 15.26
N SER A 199 -12.39 7.04 16.42
CA SER A 199 -13.79 6.75 16.80
C SER A 199 -14.67 8.01 16.80
N VAL A 200 -14.17 9.13 17.31
CA VAL A 200 -14.89 10.42 17.28
C VAL A 200 -15.09 10.91 15.84
N ASN A 201 -14.06 10.79 15.00
CA ASN A 201 -14.16 11.13 13.57
C ASN A 201 -15.20 10.27 12.83
N VAL A 202 -15.27 8.97 13.15
CA VAL A 202 -16.29 8.06 12.61
C VAL A 202 -17.69 8.47 13.08
N ALA A 203 -17.86 9.02 14.28
CA ALA A 203 -19.17 9.47 14.76
C ALA A 203 -19.69 10.75 14.08
N THR A 204 -18.81 11.64 13.60
CA THR A 204 -19.20 12.97 13.09
C THR A 204 -20.23 12.93 11.95
N PRO A 205 -20.04 12.16 10.85
CA PRO A 205 -21.02 12.12 9.75
C PRO A 205 -22.41 11.64 10.18
N HIS A 206 -22.49 10.75 11.16
CA HIS A 206 -23.75 10.25 11.69
C HIS A 206 -24.60 11.38 12.28
N TYR A 207 -24.03 12.20 13.18
CA TYR A 207 -24.74 13.32 13.76
C TYR A 207 -25.06 14.43 12.74
N THR A 208 -24.17 14.67 11.77
CA THR A 208 -24.47 15.60 10.66
C THR A 208 -25.70 15.14 9.86
N SER A 209 -25.80 13.85 9.56
CA SER A 209 -26.97 13.31 8.85
C SER A 209 -28.27 13.37 9.67
N GLN A 210 -28.21 13.19 11.00
CA GLN A 210 -29.39 13.34 11.87
C GLN A 210 -29.91 14.78 11.90
N VAL A 211 -29.01 15.77 11.98
CA VAL A 211 -29.39 17.19 11.88
C VAL A 211 -30.08 17.45 10.54
N MET A 212 -29.55 16.89 9.45
CA MET A 212 -30.16 17.04 8.14
C MET A 212 -31.54 16.39 8.05
N ASN A 213 -31.68 15.19 8.62
CA ASN A 213 -32.97 14.51 8.69
C ASN A 213 -34.01 15.34 9.45
N GLY A 214 -33.64 15.85 10.63
CA GLY A 214 -34.52 16.66 11.47
C GLY A 214 -34.98 17.97 10.81
N ILE A 215 -34.19 18.53 9.89
CA ILE A 215 -34.59 19.71 9.09
C ILE A 215 -35.62 19.32 8.02
N THR A 216 -35.46 18.17 7.38
CA THR A 216 -36.35 17.72 6.29
C THR A 216 -37.65 17.08 6.78
N SER A 217 -37.63 16.39 7.92
CA SER A 217 -38.82 15.87 8.55
C SER A 217 -39.36 16.92 9.54
N LEU A 218 -40.41 17.64 9.17
CA LEU A 218 -41.23 18.49 10.07
C LEU A 218 -41.99 17.65 11.14
N ARG A 219 -41.38 16.57 11.65
CA ARG A 219 -41.99 15.55 12.49
C ARG A 219 -41.42 15.68 13.90
N GLU A 220 -42.30 15.81 14.89
CA GLU A 220 -42.06 16.12 16.31
C GLU A 220 -41.26 15.06 17.11
N GLY A 221 -40.20 14.45 16.55
CA GLY A 221 -39.48 13.34 17.19
C GLY A 221 -37.95 13.37 17.12
N VAL A 222 -37.34 14.32 16.41
CA VAL A 222 -35.88 14.48 16.38
C VAL A 222 -35.52 15.77 17.10
N ASP A 223 -34.89 15.66 18.26
CA ASP A 223 -34.32 16.80 18.98
C ASP A 223 -33.11 17.35 18.23
N ILE A 224 -33.36 18.21 17.25
CA ILE A 224 -32.31 18.86 16.44
C ILE A 224 -31.27 19.52 17.35
N ASN A 225 -31.72 20.13 18.45
CA ASN A 225 -30.84 20.73 19.46
C ASN A 225 -29.92 19.70 20.13
N HIS A 226 -30.40 18.48 20.39
CA HIS A 226 -29.55 17.40 20.90
C HIS A 226 -28.50 16.96 19.87
N SER A 227 -28.90 16.77 18.61
CA SER A 227 -27.94 16.38 17.55
C SER A 227 -26.90 17.46 17.28
N ILE A 228 -27.28 18.75 17.31
CA ILE A 228 -26.35 19.88 17.17
C ILE A 228 -25.40 19.97 18.38
N THR A 229 -25.91 19.84 19.60
CA THR A 229 -25.07 19.89 20.81
C THR A 229 -24.09 18.72 20.85
N MET A 230 -24.52 17.50 20.50
CA MET A 230 -23.64 16.35 20.35
C MET A 230 -22.57 16.55 19.27
N LEU A 231 -22.95 17.11 18.12
CA LEU A 231 -22.00 17.43 17.06
C LEU A 231 -20.95 18.46 17.52
N ALA A 232 -21.38 19.50 18.24
CA ALA A 232 -20.48 20.51 18.81
C ALA A 232 -19.52 19.89 19.85
N VAL A 233 -20.02 19.02 20.73
CA VAL A 233 -19.20 18.31 21.72
C VAL A 233 -18.20 17.37 21.03
N LEU A 234 -18.63 16.61 20.02
CA LEU A 234 -17.76 15.67 19.29
C LEU A 234 -16.68 16.37 18.48
N THR A 235 -17.01 17.47 17.80
CA THR A 235 -16.02 18.25 17.04
C THR A 235 -15.00 18.92 17.97
N PHE A 236 -15.45 19.46 19.10
CA PHE A 236 -14.56 19.99 20.14
C PHE A 236 -13.68 18.90 20.76
N ALA A 237 -14.26 17.74 21.10
CA ALA A 237 -13.51 16.60 21.62
C ALA A 237 -12.47 16.10 20.59
N SER A 238 -12.83 16.04 19.30
CA SER A 238 -11.92 15.68 18.21
C SER A 238 -10.73 16.64 18.12
N MET A 239 -10.96 17.95 18.25
CA MET A 239 -9.90 18.96 18.27
C MET A 239 -8.92 18.71 19.43
N VAL A 240 -9.45 18.52 20.65
CA VAL A 240 -8.62 18.28 21.85
C VAL A 240 -7.83 16.97 21.74
N LEU A 241 -8.49 15.87 21.33
CA LEU A 241 -7.86 14.56 21.15
C LEU A 241 -6.77 14.59 20.07
N THR A 242 -7.03 15.28 18.96
CA THR A 242 -6.04 15.43 17.87
C THR A 242 -4.83 16.23 18.33
N GLY A 243 -5.05 17.31 19.08
CA GLY A 243 -3.97 18.11 19.69
C GLY A 243 -3.13 17.30 20.67
N LEU A 244 -3.77 16.60 21.61
CA LEU A 244 -3.09 15.73 22.58
C LEU A 244 -2.29 14.62 21.87
N LYS A 245 -2.91 13.94 20.91
CA LYS A 245 -2.26 12.91 20.07
C LYS A 245 -1.01 13.48 19.39
N SER A 246 -1.14 14.62 18.71
CA SER A 246 -0.03 15.25 18.00
C SER A 246 1.09 15.66 18.95
N GLY A 247 0.75 16.19 20.13
CA GLY A 247 1.71 16.53 21.18
C GLY A 247 2.47 15.32 21.72
N SER A 248 1.76 14.21 22.02
CA SER A 248 2.39 12.97 22.48
C SER A 248 3.38 12.39 21.46
N PHE A 249 3.02 12.36 20.18
CA PHE A 249 3.93 11.88 19.12
C PHE A 249 5.09 12.84 18.84
N SER A 250 4.87 14.14 18.96
CA SER A 250 5.96 15.14 18.86
C SER A 250 6.98 14.96 19.99
N TYR A 251 6.49 14.72 21.21
CA TYR A 251 7.35 14.44 22.36
C TYR A 251 8.10 13.10 22.21
N LEU A 252 7.41 12.05 21.77
CA LEU A 252 8.03 10.76 21.46
C LEU A 252 9.15 10.91 20.43
N THR A 253 8.90 11.64 19.35
CA THR A 253 9.91 11.95 18.32
C THR A 253 11.12 12.64 18.91
N SER A 254 10.92 13.64 19.78
CA SER A 254 12.03 14.35 20.44
C SER A 254 12.91 13.41 21.29
N ILE A 255 12.30 12.48 22.03
CA ILE A 255 13.05 11.49 22.81
C ILE A 255 13.84 10.54 21.90
N ILE A 256 13.22 10.06 20.81
CA ILE A 256 13.87 9.17 19.83
C ILE A 256 15.07 9.89 19.21
N VAL A 257 14.90 11.13 18.72
CA VAL A 257 15.98 11.95 18.15
C VAL A 257 17.11 12.12 19.15
N SER A 258 16.80 12.46 20.41
CA SER A 258 17.82 12.64 21.46
C SER A 258 18.62 11.36 21.70
N LYS A 259 17.94 10.21 21.77
CA LYS A 259 18.59 8.91 22.00
C LYS A 259 19.43 8.49 20.81
N MET A 260 18.91 8.59 19.60
CA MET A 260 19.65 8.27 18.37
C MET A 260 20.89 9.14 18.21
N ARG A 261 20.82 10.43 18.54
CA ARG A 261 21.98 11.34 18.52
C ARG A 261 23.05 10.93 19.53
N LYS A 262 22.67 10.54 20.75
CA LYS A 262 23.62 10.06 21.77
C LYS A 262 24.30 8.75 21.33
N ASP A 263 23.52 7.80 20.85
CA ASP A 263 24.05 6.50 20.41
C ASP A 263 24.94 6.65 19.17
N LEU A 264 24.54 7.51 18.22
CA LEU A 264 25.36 7.80 17.05
C LEU A 264 26.66 8.50 17.42
N PHE A 265 26.59 9.51 18.31
CA PHE A 265 27.79 10.21 18.77
C PHE A 265 28.77 9.25 19.45
N ASN A 266 28.27 8.36 20.33
CA ASN A 266 29.08 7.32 20.96
C ASN A 266 29.69 6.37 19.92
N SER A 267 28.91 5.95 18.92
CA SER A 267 29.42 5.12 17.82
C SER A 267 30.55 5.84 17.07
N ILE A 268 30.34 7.11 16.68
CA ILE A 268 31.32 7.91 15.93
C ILE A 268 32.62 8.07 16.72
N VAL A 269 32.55 8.47 17.99
CA VAL A 269 33.75 8.72 18.83
C VAL A 269 34.56 7.44 19.06
N SER A 270 33.92 6.28 19.03
CA SER A 270 34.61 4.99 19.15
C SER A 270 35.30 4.50 17.86
N GLN A 271 35.12 5.18 16.72
CA GLN A 271 35.70 4.74 15.45
C GLN A 271 37.23 4.99 15.39
N GLU A 272 37.93 4.18 14.59
CA GLU A 272 39.36 4.34 14.37
C GLU A 272 39.72 5.65 13.62
N ILE A 273 40.96 6.15 13.78
CA ILE A 273 41.44 7.37 13.10
C ILE A 273 41.26 7.29 11.58
N ALA A 274 41.49 6.11 10.99
CA ALA A 274 41.29 5.88 9.55
C ALA A 274 39.85 6.13 9.05
N PHE A 275 38.85 6.09 9.94
CA PHE A 275 37.48 6.51 9.61
C PHE A 275 37.40 8.02 9.45
N PHE A 276 38.03 8.78 10.35
CA PHE A 276 38.07 10.24 10.33
C PHE A 276 38.95 10.79 9.19
N ASP A 277 39.98 10.07 8.78
CA ASP A 277 40.78 10.43 7.60
C ASP A 277 39.97 10.34 6.29
N LYS A 278 38.94 9.49 6.26
CA LYS A 278 38.08 9.25 5.08
C LYS A 278 36.84 10.14 5.03
N HIS A 279 36.32 10.57 6.17
CA HIS A 279 35.05 11.32 6.25
C HIS A 279 35.27 12.73 6.77
N LYS A 280 34.76 13.73 6.05
CA LYS A 280 34.88 15.13 6.46
C LYS A 280 34.03 15.38 7.71
N SER A 281 34.54 16.18 8.65
CA SER A 281 33.82 16.56 9.87
C SER A 281 32.43 17.14 9.61
N GLY A 282 32.28 17.95 8.55
CA GLY A 282 30.99 18.49 8.12
C GLY A 282 29.97 17.43 7.71
N GLU A 283 30.41 16.35 7.05
CA GLU A 283 29.54 15.23 6.69
C GLU A 283 29.05 14.49 7.94
N ILE A 284 29.94 14.25 8.89
CA ILE A 284 29.61 13.60 10.17
C ILE A 284 28.60 14.43 10.96
N ILE A 285 28.78 15.75 11.03
CA ILE A 285 27.85 16.67 11.70
C ILE A 285 26.49 16.70 11.00
N ALA A 286 26.46 16.73 9.66
CA ALA A 286 25.23 16.69 8.89
C ALA A 286 24.44 15.40 9.16
N ARG A 287 25.10 14.24 9.15
CA ARG A 287 24.49 12.95 9.50
C ARG A 287 23.95 12.92 10.94
N LEU A 288 24.72 13.47 11.89
CA LEU A 288 24.31 13.56 13.29
C LEU A 288 23.09 14.46 13.50
N THR A 289 22.92 15.51 12.69
CA THR A 289 21.88 16.52 12.91
C THR A 289 20.66 16.32 12.02
N SER A 290 20.85 16.26 10.70
CA SER A 290 19.81 16.18 9.67
C SER A 290 19.23 14.77 9.59
N ASP A 291 20.05 13.75 9.35
CA ASP A 291 19.58 12.38 9.12
C ASP A 291 18.89 11.81 10.37
N THR A 292 19.42 12.07 11.57
CA THR A 292 18.77 11.65 12.83
C THR A 292 17.36 12.25 12.99
N ARG A 293 17.20 13.52 12.62
CA ARG A 293 15.92 14.23 12.73
C ARG A 293 14.95 13.75 11.66
N GLY A 294 15.39 13.68 10.41
CA GLY A 294 14.59 13.20 9.28
C GLY A 294 14.07 11.79 9.55
N LEU A 295 14.94 10.87 9.95
CA LEU A 295 14.57 9.47 10.18
C LEU A 295 13.60 9.28 11.34
N SER A 296 13.83 9.98 12.45
CA SER A 296 12.91 9.90 13.60
C SER A 296 11.56 10.52 13.27
N TYR A 297 11.54 11.62 12.51
CA TYR A 297 10.31 12.29 12.10
C TYR A 297 9.50 11.41 11.15
N GLN A 298 10.12 10.91 10.07
CA GLN A 298 9.45 10.05 9.10
C GLN A 298 8.95 8.74 9.72
N LEU A 299 9.73 8.14 10.63
CA LEU A 299 9.29 6.94 11.36
C LEU A 299 8.02 7.20 12.17
N THR A 300 8.01 8.28 12.95
CA THR A 300 6.84 8.63 13.75
C THR A 300 5.67 9.01 12.84
N ASP A 301 5.91 9.80 11.80
CA ASP A 301 4.87 10.24 10.87
C ASP A 301 4.19 9.05 10.19
N MET A 302 4.97 8.14 9.60
CA MET A 302 4.47 6.88 9.02
C MET A 302 3.64 6.10 10.04
N PHE A 303 4.13 5.94 11.27
CA PHE A 303 3.39 5.21 12.30
C PHE A 303 2.06 5.88 12.64
N THR A 304 2.05 7.21 12.78
CA THR A 304 0.84 7.94 13.15
C THR A 304 -0.18 8.05 12.03
N GLY A 305 0.29 8.28 10.80
CA GLY A 305 -0.52 8.39 9.59
C GLY A 305 -1.14 7.04 9.24
N THR A 306 -0.30 6.00 9.14
CA THR A 306 -0.74 4.66 8.73
C THR A 306 -1.66 4.05 9.76
N MET A 307 -1.36 4.15 11.05
CA MET A 307 -2.24 3.68 12.13
C MET A 307 -3.60 4.36 12.04
N LYS A 308 -3.63 5.70 11.97
CA LYS A 308 -4.87 6.47 11.89
C LYS A 308 -5.69 6.07 10.66
N SER A 309 -5.04 5.99 9.49
CA SER A 309 -5.69 5.66 8.23
C SER A 309 -6.27 4.25 8.26
N VAL A 310 -5.54 3.25 8.77
CA VAL A 310 -6.04 1.87 8.92
C VAL A 310 -7.23 1.81 9.89
N LEU A 311 -7.11 2.40 11.09
CA LEU A 311 -8.18 2.38 12.08
C LEU A 311 -9.45 3.07 11.56
N THR A 312 -9.30 4.23 10.92
CA THR A 312 -10.42 5.00 10.38
C THR A 312 -11.05 4.28 9.19
N LEU A 313 -10.24 3.68 8.31
CA LEU A 313 -10.70 2.88 7.17
C LEU A 313 -11.54 1.69 7.65
N VAL A 314 -11.03 0.90 8.59
CA VAL A 314 -11.75 -0.25 9.16
C VAL A 314 -13.03 0.20 9.85
N GLY A 315 -12.96 1.24 10.70
CA GLY A 315 -14.13 1.77 11.40
C GLY A 315 -15.24 2.23 10.45
N LYS A 316 -14.89 2.97 9.39
CA LYS A 316 -15.86 3.46 8.40
C LYS A 316 -16.44 2.33 7.56
N ILE A 317 -15.65 1.35 7.12
CA ILE A 317 -16.15 0.19 6.37
C ILE A 317 -17.16 -0.60 7.21
N LEU A 318 -16.89 -0.81 8.51
CA LEU A 318 -17.81 -1.52 9.40
C LEU A 318 -19.14 -0.76 9.56
N VAL A 319 -19.09 0.56 9.76
CA VAL A 319 -20.30 1.38 9.89
C VAL A 319 -21.08 1.45 8.57
N MET A 320 -20.39 1.59 7.43
CA MET A 320 -21.01 1.54 6.10
C MET A 320 -21.71 0.20 5.83
N GLY A 321 -21.08 -0.91 6.22
CA GLY A 321 -21.67 -2.24 6.12
C GLY A 321 -22.94 -2.38 6.96
N ALA A 322 -22.95 -1.79 8.17
CA ALA A 322 -24.12 -1.76 9.05
C ALA A 322 -25.24 -0.85 8.52
N LEU A 323 -24.91 0.27 7.88
CA LEU A 323 -25.89 1.17 7.23
C LEU A 323 -26.56 0.50 6.02
N SER A 324 -25.74 0.01 5.09
CA SER A 324 -26.22 -0.69 3.90
C SER A 324 -25.12 -1.57 3.33
N TRP A 325 -25.26 -2.88 3.56
CA TRP A 325 -24.36 -3.87 2.98
C TRP A 325 -24.41 -3.87 1.44
N ARG A 326 -25.56 -3.53 0.83
CA ARG A 326 -25.71 -3.40 -0.63
C ARG A 326 -24.88 -2.23 -1.19
N LEU A 327 -24.93 -1.05 -0.59
CA LEU A 327 -24.09 0.09 -1.01
C LEU A 327 -22.61 -0.17 -0.71
N THR A 328 -22.32 -0.90 0.36
CA THR A 328 -20.95 -1.31 0.69
C THR A 328 -20.39 -2.22 -0.40
N LEU A 329 -21.17 -3.19 -0.91
CA LEU A 329 -20.76 -4.03 -2.03
C LEU A 329 -20.39 -3.22 -3.29
N VAL A 330 -21.11 -2.13 -3.57
CA VAL A 330 -20.76 -1.22 -4.69
C VAL A 330 -19.33 -0.69 -4.56
N ASN A 331 -18.90 -0.31 -3.36
CA ASN A 331 -17.52 0.12 -3.11
C ASN A 331 -16.52 -1.05 -3.26
N PHE A 332 -16.87 -2.25 -2.77
CA PHE A 332 -16.02 -3.44 -2.88
C PHE A 332 -15.84 -3.94 -4.33
N ILE A 333 -16.77 -3.66 -5.24
CA ILE A 333 -16.57 -3.93 -6.68
C ILE A 333 -15.35 -3.14 -7.21
N ALA A 334 -15.18 -1.92 -6.73
CA ALA A 334 -14.16 -1.00 -7.24
C ALA A 334 -12.80 -1.14 -6.51
N PHE A 335 -12.80 -1.58 -5.25
CA PHE A 335 -11.59 -1.72 -4.41
C PHE A 335 -10.45 -2.55 -5.04
N PRO A 336 -10.69 -3.73 -5.63
CA PRO A 336 -9.64 -4.51 -6.28
C PRO A 336 -8.93 -3.75 -7.41
N ILE A 337 -9.67 -2.93 -8.14
CA ILE A 337 -9.16 -2.14 -9.27
C ILE A 337 -8.18 -1.10 -8.75
N ILE A 338 -8.56 -0.33 -7.71
CA ILE A 338 -7.67 0.70 -7.17
C ILE A 338 -6.44 0.09 -6.50
N ILE A 339 -6.58 -1.03 -5.78
CA ILE A 339 -5.43 -1.74 -5.18
C ILE A 339 -4.43 -2.16 -6.27
N TYR A 340 -4.91 -2.65 -7.41
CA TYR A 340 -4.06 -3.04 -8.53
C TYR A 340 -3.33 -1.83 -9.15
N VAL A 341 -4.05 -0.72 -9.39
CA VAL A 341 -3.46 0.52 -9.92
C VAL A 341 -2.44 1.11 -8.95
N THR A 342 -2.74 1.13 -7.65
CA THR A 342 -1.81 1.55 -6.59
C THR A 342 -0.56 0.70 -6.58
N LYS A 343 -0.67 -0.63 -6.67
CA LYS A 343 0.50 -1.52 -6.72
C LYS A 343 1.41 -1.19 -7.90
N LEU A 344 0.83 -1.04 -9.10
CA LEU A 344 1.60 -0.66 -10.29
C LEU A 344 2.32 0.67 -10.06
N TYR A 345 1.62 1.68 -9.55
CA TYR A 345 2.21 2.97 -9.25
C TYR A 345 3.36 2.88 -8.24
N SER A 346 3.17 2.17 -7.12
CA SER A 346 4.19 1.98 -6.08
C SER A 346 5.47 1.35 -6.62
N ASP A 347 5.35 0.31 -7.47
CA ASP A 347 6.51 -0.37 -8.07
C ASP A 347 7.31 0.56 -9.00
N PHE A 348 6.64 1.48 -9.71
CA PHE A 348 7.32 2.50 -10.53
C PHE A 348 7.89 3.64 -9.69
N TYR A 349 7.16 4.07 -8.66
CA TYR A 349 7.56 5.17 -7.79
C TYR A 349 8.85 4.84 -7.01
N GLU A 350 8.98 3.63 -6.47
CA GLU A 350 10.20 3.19 -5.77
C GLU A 350 11.45 3.32 -6.67
N LYS A 351 11.35 2.93 -7.94
CA LYS A 351 12.44 3.06 -8.92
C LYS A 351 12.79 4.51 -9.23
N MET A 352 11.79 5.38 -9.29
CA MET A 352 12.02 6.82 -9.50
C MET A 352 12.68 7.45 -8.28
N CYS A 353 12.31 7.05 -7.05
CA CYS A 353 12.98 7.52 -5.83
C CYS A 353 14.46 7.10 -5.80
N GLU A 354 14.78 5.86 -6.20
CA GLU A 354 16.17 5.40 -6.28
C GLU A 354 16.97 6.22 -7.30
N GLN A 355 16.46 6.38 -8.52
CA GLN A 355 17.10 7.21 -9.56
C GLN A 355 17.21 8.69 -9.14
N GLY A 356 16.21 9.20 -8.43
CA GLY A 356 16.20 10.57 -7.91
C GLY A 356 17.28 10.77 -6.85
N SER A 357 17.45 9.79 -5.96
CA SER A 357 18.51 9.78 -4.95
C SER A 357 19.90 9.76 -5.59
N ASP A 358 20.12 8.89 -6.57
CA ASP A 358 21.41 8.78 -7.29
C ASP A 358 21.77 10.09 -8.01
N THR A 359 20.85 10.65 -8.79
CA THR A 359 21.09 11.91 -9.51
C THR A 359 21.28 13.12 -8.60
N ASN A 360 20.63 13.13 -7.43
CA ASN A 360 20.88 14.12 -6.39
C ASN A 360 22.27 13.94 -5.75
N ALA A 361 22.68 12.70 -5.48
CA ALA A 361 24.01 12.40 -4.94
C ALA A 361 25.12 12.86 -5.91
N ASP A 362 24.96 12.60 -7.21
CA ASP A 362 25.88 13.05 -8.26
C ASP A 362 25.96 14.58 -8.31
N SER A 363 24.81 15.26 -8.24
CA SER A 363 24.74 16.72 -8.20
C SER A 363 25.46 17.31 -6.97
N HIS A 364 25.28 16.68 -5.80
CA HIS A 364 26.00 17.04 -4.58
C HIS A 364 27.50 16.80 -4.68
N GLN A 365 27.92 15.70 -5.33
CA GLN A 365 29.33 15.42 -5.57
C GLN A 365 29.98 16.47 -6.47
N VAL A 366 29.33 16.83 -7.59
CA VAL A 366 29.80 17.89 -8.50
C VAL A 366 29.91 19.22 -7.76
N ALA A 367 28.89 19.61 -6.98
CA ALA A 367 28.95 20.83 -6.17
C ALA A 367 30.11 20.79 -5.15
N GLY A 368 30.28 19.66 -4.46
CA GLY A 368 31.35 19.47 -3.49
C GLY A 368 32.74 19.58 -4.11
N GLU A 369 32.95 19.00 -5.30
CA GLU A 369 34.21 19.10 -6.06
C GLU A 369 34.50 20.55 -6.47
N LEU A 370 33.50 21.25 -7.04
CA LEU A 370 33.66 22.62 -7.53
C LEU A 370 33.94 23.61 -6.39
N ILE A 371 33.23 23.51 -5.28
CA ILE A 371 33.40 24.40 -4.12
C ILE A 371 34.73 24.11 -3.42
N SER A 372 35.09 22.84 -3.24
CA SER A 372 36.36 22.46 -2.59
C SER A 372 37.58 22.92 -3.39
N ASN A 373 37.45 23.09 -4.71
CA ASN A 373 38.52 23.49 -5.62
C ASN A 373 38.35 24.93 -6.16
N ILE A 374 37.65 25.79 -5.42
CA ILE A 374 37.33 27.16 -5.86
C ILE A 374 38.57 28.00 -6.22
N ARG A 375 39.69 27.81 -5.51
CA ARG A 375 40.95 28.53 -5.79
C ARG A 375 41.53 28.15 -7.15
N THR A 376 41.55 26.85 -7.46
CA THR A 376 41.99 26.32 -8.76
C THR A 376 41.08 26.80 -9.88
N MET A 377 39.76 26.79 -9.66
CA MET A 377 38.80 27.28 -10.64
C MET A 377 39.04 28.76 -10.98
N ARG A 378 39.29 29.60 -9.96
CA ARG A 378 39.61 31.02 -10.11
C ARG A 378 40.93 31.25 -10.84
N SER A 379 41.96 30.44 -10.58
CA SER A 379 43.25 30.58 -11.29
C SER A 379 43.16 30.27 -12.78
N PHE A 380 42.20 29.44 -13.20
CA PHE A 380 41.96 29.11 -14.60
C PHE A 380 40.81 29.92 -15.26
N GLY A 381 40.14 30.82 -14.54
CA GLY A 381 38.99 31.59 -15.06
C GLY A 381 37.83 30.69 -15.54
N ALA A 382 37.63 29.54 -14.89
CA ALA A 382 36.73 28.48 -15.35
C ALA A 382 35.32 28.53 -14.72
N GLU A 383 34.94 29.64 -14.08
CA GLU A 383 33.71 29.75 -13.27
C GLU A 383 32.45 29.51 -14.10
N LYS A 384 32.39 30.04 -15.32
CA LYS A 384 31.26 29.81 -16.24
C LYS A 384 31.11 28.33 -16.59
N ARG A 385 32.23 27.67 -16.89
CA ARG A 385 32.26 26.23 -17.24
C ARG A 385 31.86 25.35 -16.05
N ALA A 386 32.27 25.74 -14.84
CA ALA A 386 31.85 25.08 -13.60
C ALA A 386 30.35 25.23 -13.37
N SER A 387 29.80 26.43 -13.57
CA SER A 387 28.35 26.67 -13.48
C SER A 387 27.57 25.83 -14.49
N GLU A 388 28.03 25.74 -15.75
CA GLU A 388 27.42 24.88 -16.79
C GLU A 388 27.54 23.38 -16.46
N ARG A 389 28.62 22.94 -15.80
CA ARG A 389 28.76 21.55 -15.34
C ARG A 389 27.76 21.23 -14.23
N PHE A 390 27.60 22.13 -13.25
CA PHE A 390 26.60 21.96 -12.20
C PHE A 390 25.17 22.02 -12.74
N ALA A 391 24.88 22.96 -13.65
CA ALA A 391 23.57 23.07 -14.30
C ALA A 391 23.18 21.77 -15.02
N ARG A 392 24.13 21.13 -15.73
CA ARG A 392 23.87 19.83 -16.38
C ARG A 392 23.52 18.72 -15.39
N ALA A 393 24.19 18.66 -14.24
CA ALA A 393 23.87 17.67 -13.20
C ALA A 393 22.45 17.90 -12.64
N ILE A 394 22.08 19.17 -12.43
CA ILE A 394 20.71 19.53 -12.00
C ILE A 394 19.67 19.22 -13.08
N ASP A 395 19.96 19.46 -14.36
CA ASP A 395 19.07 19.11 -15.47
C ASP A 395 18.79 17.60 -15.53
N GLU A 396 19.78 16.77 -15.20
CA GLU A 396 19.62 15.31 -15.09
C GLU A 396 18.70 14.92 -13.92
N ALA A 397 18.90 15.49 -12.74
CA ALA A 397 18.00 15.29 -11.60
C ALA A 397 16.56 15.77 -11.92
N GLN A 398 16.43 16.92 -12.61
CA GLN A 398 15.14 17.44 -13.03
C GLN A 398 14.44 16.53 -14.05
N ARG A 399 15.17 15.84 -14.94
CA ARG A 399 14.58 14.87 -15.88
C ARG A 399 13.95 13.68 -15.15
N VAL A 400 14.57 13.21 -14.07
CA VAL A 400 14.00 12.14 -13.21
C VAL A 400 12.74 12.67 -12.51
N SER A 401 12.84 13.82 -11.85
CA SER A 401 11.71 14.44 -11.15
C SER A 401 10.52 14.76 -12.08
N ARG A 402 10.77 15.14 -13.34
CA ARG A 402 9.71 15.34 -14.35
C ARG A 402 8.99 14.03 -14.67
N LYS A 403 9.70 12.91 -14.81
CA LYS A 403 9.08 11.60 -15.07
C LYS A 403 8.24 11.15 -13.88
N GLU A 404 8.78 11.29 -12.67
CA GLU A 404 8.07 11.04 -11.42
C GLU A 404 6.79 11.88 -11.34
N SER A 405 6.88 13.19 -11.60
CA SER A 405 5.74 14.11 -11.56
C SER A 405 4.65 13.73 -12.57
N LEU A 406 5.02 13.36 -13.80
CA LEU A 406 4.05 12.92 -14.82
C LEU A 406 3.33 11.63 -14.42
N LEU A 407 4.05 10.69 -13.79
CA LEU A 407 3.44 9.46 -13.27
C LEU A 407 2.50 9.76 -12.10
N ALA A 408 2.90 10.63 -11.16
CA ALA A 408 2.08 11.07 -10.05
C ALA A 408 0.80 11.78 -10.55
N MET A 409 0.92 12.66 -11.55
CA MET A 409 -0.23 13.30 -12.20
C MET A 409 -1.20 12.27 -12.78
N GLY A 410 -0.70 11.30 -13.55
CA GLY A 410 -1.54 10.25 -14.14
C GLY A 410 -2.25 9.40 -13.08
N PHE A 411 -1.55 9.07 -11.99
CA PHE A 411 -2.13 8.35 -10.85
C PHE A 411 -3.22 9.18 -10.15
N HIS A 412 -2.96 10.45 -9.83
CA HIS A 412 -3.95 11.33 -9.21
C HIS A 412 -5.20 11.51 -10.07
N CYS A 413 -5.05 11.76 -11.37
CA CYS A 413 -6.20 11.87 -12.28
C CYS A 413 -7.01 10.56 -12.32
N SER A 414 -6.33 9.41 -12.35
CA SER A 414 -6.99 8.11 -12.34
C SER A 414 -7.72 7.84 -11.03
N TYR A 415 -7.09 8.20 -9.91
CA TYR A 415 -7.63 8.08 -8.56
C TYR A 415 -8.88 8.96 -8.38
N ASP A 416 -8.80 10.23 -8.75
CA ASP A 416 -9.93 11.16 -8.64
C ASP A 416 -11.09 10.75 -9.55
N LEU A 417 -10.79 10.30 -10.77
CA LEU A 417 -11.82 9.78 -11.68
C LEU A 417 -12.52 8.56 -11.07
N TYR A 418 -11.74 7.59 -10.57
CA TYR A 418 -12.25 6.42 -9.88
C TYR A 418 -13.18 6.81 -8.72
N TYR A 419 -12.72 7.73 -7.88
CA TYR A 419 -13.43 8.16 -6.69
C TYR A 419 -14.77 8.84 -7.04
N ASN A 420 -14.76 9.77 -8.01
CA ASN A 420 -15.96 10.47 -8.46
C ASN A 420 -16.96 9.55 -9.17
N VAL A 421 -16.48 8.59 -9.97
CA VAL A 421 -17.36 7.61 -10.63
C VAL A 421 -18.11 6.78 -9.59
N ILE A 422 -17.43 6.28 -8.56
CA ILE A 422 -18.08 5.48 -7.51
C ILE A 422 -19.05 6.34 -6.70
N TYR A 423 -18.68 7.59 -6.42
CA TYR A 423 -19.57 8.54 -5.75
C TYR A 423 -20.90 8.71 -6.51
N VAL A 424 -20.84 8.91 -7.83
CA VAL A 424 -22.04 9.02 -8.67
C VAL A 424 -22.82 7.70 -8.72
N VAL A 425 -22.13 6.55 -8.86
CA VAL A 425 -22.79 5.24 -8.89
C VAL A 425 -23.50 4.94 -7.57
N VAL A 426 -22.87 5.23 -6.43
CA VAL A 426 -23.48 5.08 -5.10
C VAL A 426 -24.66 6.02 -4.92
N LEU A 427 -24.59 7.25 -5.43
CA LEU A 427 -25.73 8.18 -5.38
C LEU A 427 -26.90 7.67 -6.22
N ILE A 428 -26.67 7.22 -7.46
CA ILE A 428 -27.72 6.68 -8.33
C ILE A 428 -28.35 5.43 -7.70
N TYR A 429 -27.53 4.52 -7.20
CA TYR A 429 -28.00 3.28 -6.58
C TYR A 429 -28.71 3.55 -5.26
N GLY A 430 -28.13 4.39 -4.41
CA GLY A 430 -28.69 4.82 -3.14
C GLY A 430 -30.04 5.52 -3.30
N ALA A 431 -30.17 6.40 -4.31
CA ALA A 431 -31.44 7.05 -4.62
C ALA A 431 -32.54 6.02 -4.94
N ARG A 432 -32.22 4.97 -5.72
CA ARG A 432 -33.16 3.87 -5.98
C ARG A 432 -33.55 3.12 -4.71
N LEU A 433 -32.58 2.85 -3.81
CA LEU A 433 -32.86 2.19 -2.53
C LEU A 433 -33.77 3.03 -1.62
N VAL A 434 -33.57 4.35 -1.61
CA VAL A 434 -34.42 5.30 -0.86
C VAL A 434 -35.82 5.36 -1.47
N SER A 435 -35.94 5.44 -2.80
CA SER A 435 -37.25 5.40 -3.49
C SER A 435 -37.99 4.08 -3.25
N ALA A 436 -37.27 2.97 -3.09
CA ALA A 436 -37.83 1.67 -2.75
C ALA A 436 -38.16 1.50 -1.25
N GLY A 437 -37.91 2.52 -0.42
CA GLY A 437 -38.14 2.48 1.04
C GLY A 437 -37.20 1.55 1.81
N SER A 438 -36.15 1.02 1.16
CA SER A 438 -35.19 0.09 1.78
C SER A 438 -34.05 0.80 2.53
N LEU A 439 -33.90 2.11 2.34
CA LEU A 439 -32.88 2.94 2.98
C LEU A 439 -33.47 4.32 3.28
N GLU A 440 -33.13 4.89 4.44
CA GLU A 440 -33.51 6.26 4.76
C GLU A 440 -32.64 7.28 4.01
N ALA A 441 -33.22 8.42 3.61
CA ALA A 441 -32.49 9.48 2.93
C ALA A 441 -31.29 9.99 3.77
N ALA A 442 -31.46 10.10 5.09
CA ALA A 442 -30.40 10.48 6.01
C ALA A 442 -29.25 9.47 6.01
N ALA A 443 -29.56 8.16 6.02
CA ALA A 443 -28.56 7.09 5.98
C ALA A 443 -27.74 7.11 4.68
N LEU A 444 -28.36 7.48 3.55
CA LEU A 444 -27.64 7.68 2.29
C LEU A 444 -26.64 8.84 2.39
N VAL A 445 -27.03 9.98 2.97
CA VAL A 445 -26.13 11.11 3.19
C VAL A 445 -24.97 10.71 4.10
N THR A 446 -25.24 10.00 5.20
CA THR A 446 -24.18 9.47 6.08
C THR A 446 -23.20 8.57 5.31
N PHE A 447 -23.74 7.67 4.49
CA PHE A 447 -22.95 6.74 3.69
C PHE A 447 -22.03 7.48 2.71
N MET A 448 -22.54 8.50 2.04
CA MET A 448 -21.77 9.31 1.08
C MET A 448 -20.65 10.10 1.78
N MET A 449 -20.90 10.64 2.98
CA MET A 449 -19.86 11.31 3.78
C MET A 449 -18.76 10.32 4.20
N TYR A 450 -19.12 9.11 4.64
CA TYR A 450 -18.12 8.08 4.97
C TYR A 450 -17.29 7.66 3.77
N GLN A 451 -17.93 7.49 2.61
CA GLN A 451 -17.24 7.18 1.37
C GLN A 451 -16.23 8.27 0.99
N GLN A 452 -16.56 9.55 1.19
CA GLN A 452 -15.66 10.69 0.93
C GLN A 452 -14.40 10.67 1.77
N ASP A 453 -14.56 10.37 3.04
CA ASP A 453 -13.40 10.32 3.91
C ASP A 453 -12.51 9.09 3.66
N ILE A 454 -13.10 7.94 3.32
CA ILE A 454 -12.33 6.70 3.03
C ILE A 454 -11.32 6.93 1.90
N GLY A 455 -11.70 7.70 0.88
CA GLY A 455 -10.83 8.00 -0.24
C GLY A 455 -9.49 8.57 0.21
N GLY A 456 -9.52 9.66 0.99
CA GLY A 456 -8.32 10.31 1.50
C GLY A 456 -7.40 9.38 2.31
N HIS A 457 -7.95 8.43 3.07
CA HIS A 457 -7.17 7.46 3.83
C HIS A 457 -6.47 6.42 2.94
N ILE A 458 -7.10 5.99 1.85
CA ILE A 458 -6.47 5.08 0.87
C ILE A 458 -5.32 5.77 0.15
N VAL A 459 -5.51 7.04 -0.23
CA VAL A 459 -4.45 7.88 -0.83
C VAL A 459 -3.30 8.03 0.15
N GLY A 460 -3.58 8.41 1.41
CA GLY A 460 -2.57 8.55 2.45
C GLY A 460 -1.68 7.30 2.56
N LEU A 461 -2.29 6.11 2.67
CA LEU A 461 -1.56 4.85 2.72
C LEU A 461 -0.74 4.55 1.45
N THR A 462 -1.21 5.00 0.29
CA THR A 462 -0.52 4.83 -0.99
C THR A 462 0.78 5.64 -1.05
N TYR A 463 0.86 6.78 -0.38
CA TYR A 463 2.05 7.65 -0.39
C TYR A 463 2.94 7.49 0.84
N GLU A 464 2.36 7.38 2.03
CA GLU A 464 3.10 7.35 3.30
C GLU A 464 4.07 6.16 3.36
N ILE A 465 3.66 4.98 2.89
CA ILE A 465 4.49 3.77 2.94
C ILE A 465 5.66 3.86 1.94
N PRO A 466 5.47 4.13 0.64
CA PRO A 466 6.59 4.26 -0.29
C PRO A 466 7.52 5.42 0.04
N GLN A 467 7.02 6.56 0.53
CA GLN A 467 7.85 7.69 0.95
C GLN A 467 8.78 7.30 2.10
N PHE A 468 8.24 6.62 3.13
CA PHE A 468 9.05 6.10 4.22
C PHE A 468 10.09 5.09 3.72
N MET A 469 9.72 4.20 2.80
CA MET A 469 10.64 3.23 2.20
C MET A 469 11.75 3.89 1.38
N GLY A 470 11.43 4.95 0.62
CA GLY A 470 12.40 5.75 -0.11
C GLY A 470 13.40 6.41 0.84
N PHE A 471 12.90 7.04 1.90
CA PHE A 471 13.74 7.68 2.91
C PHE A 471 14.61 6.70 3.71
N LEU A 472 14.10 5.51 3.99
CA LEU A 472 14.91 4.42 4.56
C LEU A 472 16.07 4.05 3.65
N GLY A 473 15.84 4.02 2.33
CA GLY A 473 16.88 3.81 1.33
C GLY A 473 17.99 4.86 1.44
N GLU A 474 17.63 6.14 1.50
CA GLU A 474 18.57 7.26 1.66
C GLU A 474 19.35 7.19 3.00
N SER A 475 18.67 6.76 4.06
CA SER A 475 19.22 6.66 5.41
C SER A 475 20.09 5.41 5.65
N ARG A 476 20.30 4.55 4.65
CA ARG A 476 21.05 3.28 4.79
C ARG A 476 22.45 3.47 5.39
N LYS A 477 23.24 4.39 4.84
CA LYS A 477 24.62 4.68 5.32
C LYS A 477 24.63 5.19 6.75
N PHE A 478 23.62 5.97 7.13
CA PHE A 478 23.43 6.44 8.50
C PHE A 478 23.18 5.27 9.46
N CYS A 479 22.26 4.35 9.11
CA CYS A 479 21.97 3.17 9.91
C CYS A 479 23.18 2.23 10.03
N GLU A 480 23.95 2.07 8.95
CA GLU A 480 25.20 1.30 8.96
C GLU A 480 26.23 1.91 9.92
N LEU A 481 26.36 3.25 9.96
CA LEU A 481 27.25 3.94 10.89
C LEU A 481 26.81 3.79 12.36
N LEU A 482 25.50 3.75 12.62
CA LEU A 482 24.96 3.55 13.98
C LEU A 482 25.32 2.16 14.55
N VAL A 483 25.42 1.14 13.69
CA VAL A 483 25.70 -0.25 14.09
C VAL A 483 27.17 -0.64 13.87
N ARG A 484 27.98 0.23 13.23
CA ARG A 484 29.39 -0.03 12.91
C ARG A 484 30.22 -0.23 14.16
N LYS A 485 30.78 -1.43 14.31
CA LYS A 485 31.80 -1.71 15.34
C LYS A 485 33.17 -1.21 14.85
N PRO A 486 33.95 -0.53 15.71
CA PRO A 486 35.27 -0.06 15.34
C PRO A 486 36.21 -1.23 15.09
N ARG A 487 37.13 -1.08 14.13
CA ARG A 487 38.10 -2.14 13.79
C ARG A 487 39.19 -2.29 14.85
N ILE A 488 39.43 -1.21 15.59
CA ILE A 488 40.41 -1.13 16.67
C ILE A 488 39.64 -0.79 17.95
N ARG A 489 39.92 -1.49 19.05
CA ARG A 489 39.31 -1.17 20.34
C ARG A 489 39.82 0.18 20.84
N THR A 490 38.90 1.12 21.05
CA THR A 490 39.18 2.46 21.60
C THR A 490 38.64 2.57 23.03
N ASP A 491 38.96 1.58 23.86
CA ASP A 491 38.36 1.44 25.20
C ASP A 491 38.97 2.42 26.22
N GLY A 492 39.98 3.21 25.83
CA GLY A 492 40.67 4.18 26.69
C GLY A 492 41.47 3.57 27.86
N THR A 493 41.36 2.26 28.09
CA THR A 493 41.95 1.52 29.21
C THR A 493 43.35 0.97 28.93
N ASN A 494 43.79 0.97 27.66
CA ASN A 494 45.16 0.62 27.27
C ASN A 494 45.92 1.87 26.80
N MET A 495 46.24 2.78 27.73
CA MET A 495 47.42 3.61 27.50
C MET A 495 48.63 2.69 27.70
N GLN A 496 49.19 2.14 26.63
CA GLN A 496 50.58 1.71 26.73
C GLN A 496 51.38 2.99 27.04
N PRO A 497 52.09 3.07 28.18
CA PRO A 497 52.92 4.22 28.44
C PRO A 497 53.92 4.29 27.30
N VAL A 498 53.85 5.37 26.52
CA VAL A 498 54.88 5.70 25.54
C VAL A 498 56.14 5.92 26.37
N LYS A 499 56.99 4.89 26.45
CA LYS A 499 58.35 5.03 26.96
C LYS A 499 59.04 5.96 25.98
N TYR A 500 59.14 7.23 26.33
CA TYR A 500 60.15 8.08 25.76
C TYR A 500 61.49 7.51 26.21
N GLU A 501 62.14 6.71 25.35
CA GLU A 501 63.57 6.52 25.46
C GLU A 501 64.19 7.88 25.14
N SER A 502 64.60 8.60 26.19
CA SER A 502 65.48 9.74 26.05
C SER A 502 66.80 9.21 25.51
N SER A 503 67.01 9.36 24.20
CA SER A 503 68.34 9.26 23.60
C SER A 503 69.19 10.41 24.16
N ALA A 504 69.96 10.12 25.20
CA ALA A 504 71.09 10.91 25.66
C ALA A 504 72.38 10.30 25.13
#